data_AF-A0A1E4R0I0-F1
#
_entry.id   AF-A0A1E4R0I0-F1
#
_cell.length_a   1.000
_cell.length_b   1.000
_cell.length_c   1.000
_cell.angle_alpha   90.00
_cell.angle_beta   90.00
_cell.angle_gamma   90.00
#
_symmetry.space_group_name_H-M   'P 1'
#
loop_
_entity.id
_entity.type
_entity.pdbx_description
1 polymer ?
#
loop_
_entity_poly.entity_id
_entity_poly.type
_entity_poly.pdbx_seq_one_letter_code
_entity_poly.pdbx_strand_id
1 'polypeptide(L)'
;MLNKNVKYFTTGEFAKICKVNKQTLIYYDQIGLLSPAMKDSKDYRYYSLAQYDFFDVIELLKAVGMSLKDIQQYMAEKSPENFLELMHQQKEIVAKKRRELEMIEGIIDVKINLTEESLQLDFDSITIEHFPEATLYLSRNIEDSTEEQFVKAVSDFIDELDRSHLDTGYPIGGITKREQVLAGNYDNYSYLYIEQPHPQEGHPYFKAIEGKFIVGYHIGTSTTLGETYKRLFQVMREKGYELGQYVYEEYIYDAVIKNREEEYVTKIMVEIKEGC
;
A
#
# COMPACT_ATOMS: atom_id res chain seq x y z
N MET A 1 55.33 -18.90 19.23
CA MET A 1 56.49 -18.01 19.01
C MET A 1 56.01 -16.82 18.18
N LEU A 2 56.29 -15.58 18.60
CA LEU A 2 55.88 -14.37 17.87
C LEU A 2 56.56 -14.30 16.51
N ASN A 3 55.77 -14.21 15.44
CA ASN A 3 56.29 -13.83 14.13
C ASN A 3 56.51 -12.31 14.14
N LYS A 4 57.76 -11.86 14.34
CA LYS A 4 58.14 -10.45 14.61
C LYS A 4 57.79 -9.44 13.49
N ASN A 5 57.22 -9.89 12.37
CA ASN A 5 56.89 -9.06 11.21
C ASN A 5 55.39 -8.78 11.02
N VAL A 6 54.49 -9.32 11.86
CA VAL A 6 53.03 -9.04 11.76
C VAL A 6 52.64 -8.02 12.82
N LYS A 7 52.27 -6.81 12.37
CA LYS A 7 51.66 -5.80 13.26
C LYS A 7 50.21 -6.20 13.52
N TYR A 8 49.88 -6.33 14.80
CA TYR A 8 48.51 -6.58 15.25
C TYR A 8 47.91 -5.31 15.83
N PHE A 9 46.61 -5.16 15.66
CA PHE A 9 45.78 -4.11 16.23
C PHE A 9 45.03 -4.67 17.43
N THR A 10 44.98 -3.91 18.52
CA THR A 10 43.99 -4.14 19.57
C THR A 10 42.57 -4.02 19.02
N THR A 11 41.57 -4.56 19.71
CA THR A 11 40.15 -4.39 19.32
C THR A 11 39.78 -2.94 19.07
N GLY A 12 40.34 -2.00 19.84
CA GLY A 12 40.06 -0.57 19.67
C GLY A 12 40.66 0.03 18.41
N GLU A 13 41.90 -0.32 18.09
CA GLU A 13 42.57 0.15 16.88
C GLU A 13 41.92 -0.45 15.63
N PHE A 14 41.58 -1.75 15.66
CA PHE A 14 40.89 -2.39 14.55
C PHE A 14 39.48 -1.84 14.37
N ALA A 15 38.72 -1.63 15.45
CA ALA A 15 37.41 -0.99 15.40
C ALA A 15 37.46 0.40 14.75
N LYS A 16 38.51 1.18 15.05
CA LYS A 16 38.73 2.49 14.44
C LYS A 16 39.00 2.41 12.94
N ILE A 17 39.78 1.43 12.49
CA ILE A 17 40.05 1.17 11.07
C ILE A 17 38.75 0.77 10.35
N CYS A 18 38.00 -0.15 10.97
CA CYS A 18 36.72 -0.66 10.49
C CYS A 18 35.55 0.33 10.64
N LYS A 19 35.77 1.50 11.27
CA LYS A 19 34.75 2.52 11.59
C LYS A 19 33.53 1.96 12.34
N VAL A 20 33.75 1.01 13.24
CA VAL A 20 32.73 0.42 14.11
C VAL A 20 33.09 0.62 15.58
N ASN A 21 32.15 0.30 16.48
CA ASN A 21 32.47 0.24 17.90
C ASN A 21 33.15 -1.10 18.26
N LYS A 22 33.80 -1.17 19.43
CA LYS A 22 34.47 -2.39 19.89
C LYS A 22 33.49 -3.54 20.10
N GLN A 23 32.26 -3.24 20.52
CA GLN A 23 31.21 -4.20 20.78
C GLN A 23 30.82 -4.97 19.52
N THR A 24 30.82 -4.33 18.34
CA THR A 24 30.56 -5.00 17.05
C THR A 24 31.58 -6.11 16.80
N LEU A 25 32.87 -5.84 17.00
CA LEU A 25 33.93 -6.85 16.80
C LEU A 25 33.89 -7.96 17.87
N ILE A 26 33.55 -7.62 19.11
CA ILE A 26 33.35 -8.61 20.17
C ILE A 26 32.17 -9.52 19.81
N TYR A 27 31.08 -8.94 19.32
CA TYR A 27 29.92 -9.70 18.88
C TYR A 27 30.24 -10.59 17.67
N TYR A 28 30.97 -10.08 16.67
CA TYR A 28 31.42 -10.88 15.53
C TYR A 28 32.32 -12.04 15.94
N ASP A 29 33.18 -11.87 16.95
CA ASP A 29 33.95 -12.97 17.54
C ASP A 29 33.04 -13.98 18.26
N GLN A 30 32.05 -13.50 19.04
CA GLN A 30 31.12 -14.37 19.78
C GLN A 30 30.31 -15.27 18.86
N ILE A 31 29.83 -14.74 17.74
CA ILE A 31 29.07 -15.52 16.76
C ILE A 31 29.98 -16.28 15.80
N GLY A 32 31.31 -16.12 15.87
CA GLY A 32 32.26 -16.79 14.98
C GLY A 32 32.30 -16.25 13.55
N LEU A 33 31.79 -15.04 13.32
CA LEU A 33 31.79 -14.38 12.01
C LEU A 33 33.15 -13.75 11.69
N LEU A 34 33.79 -13.12 12.69
CA LEU A 34 35.14 -12.57 12.58
C LEU A 34 35.87 -12.68 13.94
N SER A 35 36.51 -13.82 14.15
CA SER A 35 37.34 -14.06 15.34
C SER A 35 38.71 -13.37 15.22
N PRO A 36 39.31 -12.92 16.34
CA PRO A 36 40.63 -12.30 16.30
C PRO A 36 41.71 -13.29 15.87
N ALA A 37 42.75 -12.81 15.20
CA ALA A 37 43.90 -13.63 14.84
C ALA A 37 44.58 -14.28 16.06
N MET A 38 44.51 -13.63 17.23
CA MET A 38 44.94 -14.23 18.50
C MET A 38 44.25 -13.58 19.70
N LYS A 39 44.25 -14.32 20.82
CA LYS A 39 43.94 -13.81 22.15
C LYS A 39 45.18 -13.98 23.05
N ASP A 40 45.47 -13.00 23.90
CA ASP A 40 46.57 -13.13 24.87
C ASP A 40 46.15 -13.89 26.14
N SER A 41 47.06 -14.04 27.10
CA SER A 41 46.80 -14.74 28.37
C SER A 41 45.75 -14.08 29.26
N LYS A 42 45.34 -12.84 28.94
CA LYS A 42 44.28 -12.09 29.63
C LYS A 42 43.01 -11.99 28.77
N ASP A 43 42.90 -12.82 27.72
CA ASP A 43 41.78 -12.85 26.77
C ASP A 43 41.59 -11.55 25.95
N TYR A 44 42.62 -10.69 25.86
CA TYR A 44 42.56 -9.53 24.98
C TYR A 44 42.68 -9.96 23.52
N ARG A 45 41.84 -9.37 22.65
CA ARG A 45 41.71 -9.72 21.24
C ARG A 45 42.61 -8.86 20.37
N TYR A 46 43.36 -9.51 19.49
CA TYR A 46 44.26 -8.85 18.55
C TYR A 46 43.93 -9.28 17.13
N TYR A 47 43.78 -8.29 16.25
CA TYR A 47 43.41 -8.46 14.84
C TYR A 47 44.58 -8.11 13.94
N SER A 48 44.75 -8.80 12.82
CA SER A 48 45.77 -8.44 11.82
C SER A 48 45.20 -7.52 10.74
N LEU A 49 46.07 -6.82 10.00
CA LEU A 49 45.63 -6.01 8.86
C LEU A 49 44.90 -6.85 7.79
N ALA A 50 45.33 -8.10 7.56
CA ALA A 50 44.69 -9.00 6.59
C ALA A 50 43.23 -9.35 6.97
N GLN A 51 42.85 -9.20 8.24
CA GLN A 51 41.46 -9.40 8.66
C GLN A 51 40.54 -8.24 8.26
N TYR A 52 41.12 -7.11 7.80
CA TYR A 52 40.34 -6.00 7.25
C TYR A 52 39.62 -6.42 5.96
N ASP A 53 40.26 -7.19 5.08
CA ASP A 53 39.63 -7.66 3.84
C ASP A 53 38.39 -8.53 4.14
N PHE A 54 38.47 -9.38 5.17
CA PHE A 54 37.32 -10.16 5.64
C PHE A 54 36.21 -9.28 6.22
N PHE A 55 36.59 -8.24 6.97
CA PHE A 55 35.63 -7.28 7.48
C PHE A 55 34.94 -6.52 6.34
N ASP A 56 35.67 -6.10 5.32
CA ASP A 56 35.12 -5.40 4.15
C ASP A 56 34.13 -6.28 3.37
N VAL A 57 34.43 -7.57 3.22
CA VAL A 57 33.47 -8.54 2.66
C VAL A 57 32.20 -8.65 3.51
N ILE A 58 32.31 -8.69 4.85
CA ILE A 58 31.14 -8.71 5.73
C ILE A 58 30.30 -7.43 5.54
N GLU A 59 30.93 -6.26 5.44
CA GLU A 59 30.22 -5.00 5.22
C GLU A 59 29.56 -4.93 3.84
N LEU A 60 30.21 -5.42 2.78
CA LEU A 60 29.59 -5.56 1.46
C LEU A 60 28.32 -6.43 1.52
N LEU A 61 28.42 -7.61 2.16
CA LEU A 61 27.31 -8.55 2.25
C LEU A 61 26.16 -8.00 3.11
N LYS A 62 26.46 -7.23 4.15
CA LYS A 62 25.46 -6.46 4.91
C LYS A 62 24.81 -5.38 4.05
N ALA A 63 25.60 -4.66 3.25
CA ALA A 63 25.11 -3.57 2.41
C ALA A 63 24.14 -4.05 1.33
N VAL A 64 24.30 -5.28 0.83
CA VAL A 64 23.34 -5.92 -0.09
C VAL A 64 22.14 -6.55 0.62
N GLY A 65 22.01 -6.39 1.94
CA GLY A 65 20.81 -6.75 2.70
C GLY A 65 20.85 -8.10 3.41
N MET A 66 21.99 -8.77 3.51
CA MET A 66 22.08 -10.06 4.21
C MET A 66 22.09 -9.90 5.73
N SER A 67 21.47 -10.86 6.42
CA SER A 67 21.59 -10.98 7.87
C SER A 67 22.97 -11.53 8.25
N LEU A 68 23.45 -11.24 9.47
CA LEU A 68 24.74 -11.76 9.95
C LEU A 68 24.80 -13.30 9.96
N LYS A 69 23.64 -13.95 10.16
CA LYS A 69 23.52 -15.42 10.11
C LYS A 69 23.74 -15.94 8.68
N ASP A 70 23.12 -15.31 7.69
CA ASP A 70 23.28 -15.72 6.29
C ASP A 70 24.69 -15.45 5.78
N ILE A 71 25.29 -14.34 6.22
CA ILE A 71 26.69 -14.02 5.94
C ILE A 71 27.59 -15.12 6.52
N GLN A 72 27.39 -15.52 7.77
CA GLN A 72 28.17 -16.61 8.36
C GLN A 72 28.07 -17.90 7.53
N GLN A 73 26.86 -18.27 7.12
CA GLN A 73 26.62 -19.45 6.31
C GLN A 73 27.32 -19.35 4.94
N TYR A 74 27.16 -18.24 4.23
CA TYR A 74 27.84 -17.99 2.95
C TYR A 74 29.37 -18.01 3.09
N MET A 75 29.90 -17.45 4.19
CA MET A 75 31.33 -17.38 4.42
C MET A 75 31.97 -18.77 4.61
N ALA A 76 31.20 -19.79 4.99
CA ALA A 76 31.66 -21.18 5.16
C ALA A 76 31.90 -21.91 3.82
N GLU A 77 31.11 -21.60 2.79
CA GLU A 77 31.15 -22.28 1.48
C GLU A 77 31.16 -21.27 0.33
N LYS A 78 32.25 -20.50 0.23
CA LYS A 78 32.41 -19.53 -0.86
C LYS A 78 32.77 -20.21 -2.17
N SER A 79 32.05 -19.88 -3.22
CA SER A 79 32.44 -20.17 -4.60
C SER A 79 31.94 -19.05 -5.53
N PRO A 80 32.53 -18.89 -6.72
CA PRO A 80 31.99 -17.97 -7.74
C PRO A 80 30.51 -18.23 -8.06
N GLU A 81 30.11 -19.50 -8.11
CA GLU A 81 28.74 -19.93 -8.37
C GLU A 81 27.79 -19.48 -7.25
N ASN A 82 28.13 -19.78 -5.99
CA ASN A 82 27.34 -19.37 -4.82
C ASN A 82 27.26 -17.83 -4.71
N PHE A 83 28.32 -17.11 -5.06
CA PHE A 83 28.31 -15.64 -5.05
C PHE A 83 27.38 -15.08 -6.12
N LEU A 84 27.43 -15.62 -7.34
CA LEU A 84 26.56 -15.19 -8.44
C LEU A 84 25.09 -15.45 -8.10
N GLU A 85 24.75 -16.64 -7.60
CA GLU A 85 23.39 -16.98 -7.18
C GLU A 85 22.88 -16.01 -6.11
N LEU A 86 23.68 -15.77 -5.07
CA LEU A 86 23.36 -14.81 -4.02
C LEU A 86 23.11 -13.41 -4.57
N MET A 87 23.99 -12.90 -5.44
CA MET A 87 23.83 -11.56 -6.01
C MET A 87 22.58 -11.45 -6.90
N HIS A 88 22.22 -12.51 -7.65
CA HIS A 88 20.97 -12.55 -8.40
C HIS A 88 19.75 -12.50 -7.48
N GLN A 89 19.74 -13.30 -6.40
CA GLN A 89 18.66 -13.29 -5.40
C GLN A 89 18.51 -11.92 -4.75
N GLN A 90 19.62 -11.28 -4.31
CA GLN A 90 19.56 -9.95 -3.70
C GLN A 90 19.08 -8.89 -4.70
N LYS A 91 19.47 -8.98 -5.97
CA LYS A 91 18.98 -8.07 -7.02
C LYS A 91 17.47 -8.21 -7.23
N GLU A 92 16.93 -9.43 -7.19
CA GLU A 92 15.48 -9.67 -7.29
C GLU A 92 14.72 -9.10 -6.09
N ILE A 93 15.25 -9.27 -4.87
CA ILE A 93 14.67 -8.68 -3.65
C ILE A 93 14.62 -7.15 -3.76
N VAL A 94 15.71 -6.51 -4.18
CA VAL A 94 15.75 -5.05 -4.39
C VAL A 94 14.77 -4.61 -5.48
N ALA A 95 14.69 -5.35 -6.59
CA ALA A 95 13.73 -5.05 -7.65
C ALA A 95 12.28 -5.18 -7.17
N LYS A 96 11.97 -6.16 -6.31
CA LYS A 96 10.64 -6.32 -5.71
C LYS A 96 10.32 -5.13 -4.80
N LYS A 97 11.23 -4.76 -3.89
CA LYS A 97 11.06 -3.60 -3.01
C LYS A 97 10.86 -2.30 -3.79
N ARG A 98 11.58 -2.13 -4.91
CA ARG A 98 11.39 -0.96 -5.77
C ARG A 98 9.97 -0.91 -6.34
N ARG A 99 9.44 -2.03 -6.85
CA ARG A 99 8.05 -2.09 -7.34
C ARG A 99 7.03 -1.81 -6.22
N GLU A 100 7.27 -2.34 -5.03
CA GLU A 100 6.42 -2.07 -3.85
C GLU A 100 6.43 -0.57 -3.49
N LEU A 101 7.60 0.07 -3.52
CA LEU A 101 7.73 1.52 -3.26
C LEU A 101 7.10 2.37 -4.37
N GLU A 102 7.25 1.99 -5.64
CA GLU A 102 6.59 2.65 -6.78
C GLU A 102 5.05 2.57 -6.65
N MET A 103 4.51 1.43 -6.21
CA MET A 103 3.08 1.27 -5.93
C MET A 103 2.62 2.18 -4.78
N ILE A 104 3.38 2.24 -3.68
CA ILE A 104 3.07 3.09 -2.53
C ILE A 104 3.10 4.58 -2.93
N GLU A 105 4.09 4.99 -3.74
CA GLU A 105 4.18 6.35 -4.28
C GLU A 105 2.94 6.69 -5.10
N GLY A 106 2.50 5.78 -5.98
CA GLY A 106 1.27 5.96 -6.76
C GLY A 106 0.01 6.12 -5.90
N ILE A 107 -0.13 5.33 -4.83
CA ILE A 107 -1.24 5.48 -3.86
C ILE A 107 -1.18 6.87 -3.18
N ILE A 108 0.01 7.31 -2.78
CA ILE A 108 0.21 8.63 -2.17
C ILE A 108 -0.21 9.74 -3.13
N ASP A 109 0.21 9.67 -4.40
CA ASP A 109 -0.14 10.66 -5.42
C ASP A 109 -1.65 10.74 -5.64
N VAL A 110 -2.34 9.59 -5.73
CA VAL A 110 -3.81 9.55 -5.82
C VAL A 110 -4.46 10.20 -4.60
N LYS A 111 -4.01 9.87 -3.39
CA LYS A 111 -4.55 10.47 -2.16
C LYS A 111 -4.31 11.97 -2.08
N ILE A 112 -3.15 12.46 -2.51
CA ILE A 112 -2.85 13.89 -2.60
C ILE A 112 -3.83 14.56 -3.55
N ASN A 113 -3.93 14.08 -4.79
CA ASN A 113 -4.79 14.68 -5.82
C ASN A 113 -6.26 14.74 -5.37
N LEU A 114 -6.82 13.63 -4.89
CA LEU A 114 -8.21 13.58 -4.41
C LEU A 114 -8.45 14.50 -3.22
N THR A 115 -7.48 14.60 -2.30
CA THR A 115 -7.59 15.50 -1.16
C THR A 115 -7.51 16.96 -1.60
N GLU A 116 -6.58 17.32 -2.49
CA GLU A 116 -6.46 18.69 -3.01
C GLU A 116 -7.73 19.12 -3.76
N GLU A 117 -8.30 18.24 -4.58
CA GLU A 117 -9.60 18.46 -5.24
C GLU A 117 -10.71 18.69 -4.19
N SER A 118 -10.78 17.84 -3.17
CA SER A 118 -11.82 17.92 -2.15
C SER A 118 -11.79 19.20 -1.32
N LEU A 119 -10.61 19.81 -1.13
CA LEU A 119 -10.47 21.07 -0.41
C LEU A 119 -11.11 22.25 -1.14
N GLN A 120 -11.34 22.13 -2.45
CA GLN A 120 -11.97 23.18 -3.27
C GLN A 120 -13.47 22.97 -3.46
N LEU A 121 -14.02 21.85 -2.98
CA LEU A 121 -15.44 21.52 -3.16
C LEU A 121 -16.33 22.31 -2.20
N ASP A 122 -17.48 22.74 -2.72
CA ASP A 122 -18.61 23.19 -1.92
C ASP A 122 -19.56 22.01 -1.67
N PHE A 123 -19.51 21.45 -0.46
CA PHE A 123 -20.32 20.29 -0.11
C PHE A 123 -21.83 20.59 -0.02
N ASP A 124 -22.23 21.86 0.02
CA ASP A 124 -23.65 22.21 -0.05
C ASP A 124 -24.17 22.25 -1.50
N SER A 125 -23.28 22.25 -2.48
CA SER A 125 -23.64 22.32 -3.89
C SER A 125 -24.17 20.98 -4.44
N ILE A 126 -25.02 21.08 -5.47
CA ILE A 126 -25.44 19.94 -6.30
C ILE A 126 -25.12 20.31 -7.74
N THR A 127 -24.29 19.49 -8.38
CA THR A 127 -23.79 19.73 -9.73
C THR A 127 -24.30 18.65 -10.69
N ILE A 128 -24.31 18.97 -11.98
CA ILE A 128 -24.49 17.97 -13.03
C ILE A 128 -23.18 17.91 -13.79
N GLU A 129 -22.59 16.73 -13.81
CA GLU A 129 -21.27 16.47 -14.37
C GLU A 129 -21.35 15.38 -15.43
N HIS A 130 -20.40 15.40 -16.35
CA HIS A 130 -20.25 14.34 -17.35
C HIS A 130 -19.03 13.51 -16.99
N PHE A 131 -19.23 12.23 -16.71
CA PHE A 131 -18.15 11.29 -16.40
C PHE A 131 -17.81 10.46 -17.63
N PRO A 132 -16.52 10.29 -17.97
CA PRO A 132 -16.10 9.36 -19.01
C PRO A 132 -16.35 7.90 -18.57
N GLU A 133 -16.26 6.96 -19.51
CA GLU A 133 -16.19 5.53 -19.16
C GLU A 133 -15.01 5.29 -18.20
N ALA A 134 -15.26 4.62 -17.08
CA ALA A 134 -14.24 4.20 -16.13
C ALA A 134 -14.15 2.67 -16.05
N THR A 135 -12.95 2.16 -15.78
CA THR A 135 -12.73 0.72 -15.59
C THR A 135 -12.70 0.45 -14.09
N LEU A 136 -13.59 -0.42 -13.60
CA LEU A 136 -13.73 -0.72 -12.18
C LEU A 136 -13.43 -2.20 -11.91
N TYR A 137 -12.75 -2.49 -10.80
CA TYR A 137 -12.70 -3.83 -10.24
C TYR A 137 -13.79 -3.98 -9.19
N LEU A 138 -14.64 -5.01 -9.32
CA LEU A 138 -15.80 -5.19 -8.44
C LEU A 138 -15.60 -6.32 -7.44
N SER A 139 -16.20 -6.18 -6.27
CA SER A 139 -16.40 -7.30 -5.37
C SER A 139 -17.36 -8.34 -5.96
N ARG A 140 -17.55 -9.45 -5.26
CA ARG A 140 -18.75 -10.28 -5.47
C ARG A 140 -20.01 -9.44 -5.26
N ASN A 141 -21.13 -9.90 -5.85
CA ASN A 141 -22.42 -9.30 -5.57
C ASN A 141 -22.76 -9.43 -4.07
N ILE A 142 -23.20 -8.33 -3.48
CA ILE A 142 -23.55 -8.17 -2.07
C ILE A 142 -24.97 -7.63 -1.86
N GLU A 143 -25.78 -7.66 -2.93
CA GLU A 143 -27.18 -7.27 -2.90
C GLU A 143 -27.95 -8.15 -1.93
N ASP A 144 -28.74 -7.52 -1.05
CA ASP A 144 -29.55 -8.17 -0.02
C ASP A 144 -28.73 -9.08 0.93
N SER A 145 -27.43 -8.81 1.06
CA SER A 145 -26.56 -9.56 1.97
C SER A 145 -26.89 -9.24 3.43
N THR A 146 -26.74 -10.24 4.30
CA THR A 146 -26.79 -10.00 5.74
C THR A 146 -25.56 -9.21 6.18
N GLU A 147 -25.60 -8.56 7.35
CA GLU A 147 -24.47 -7.81 7.89
C GLU A 147 -23.19 -8.67 7.97
N GLU A 148 -23.30 -9.93 8.41
CA GLU A 148 -22.18 -10.88 8.44
C GLU A 148 -21.62 -11.17 7.04
N GLN A 149 -22.50 -11.36 6.05
CA GLN A 149 -22.11 -11.61 4.67
C GLN A 149 -21.46 -10.38 4.03
N PHE A 150 -21.93 -9.18 4.37
CA PHE A 150 -21.38 -7.91 3.94
C PHE A 150 -19.98 -7.70 4.51
N VAL A 151 -19.80 -7.84 5.83
CA VAL A 151 -18.47 -7.73 6.49
C VAL A 151 -17.49 -8.72 5.88
N LYS A 152 -17.92 -9.97 5.63
CA LYS A 152 -17.09 -10.96 4.94
C LYS A 152 -16.75 -10.54 3.51
N ALA A 153 -17.69 -9.96 2.76
CA ALA A 153 -17.43 -9.48 1.40
C ALA A 153 -16.41 -8.33 1.37
N VAL A 154 -16.50 -7.39 2.32
CA VAL A 154 -15.53 -6.30 2.48
C VAL A 154 -14.14 -6.88 2.76
N SER A 155 -14.02 -7.80 3.71
CA SER A 155 -12.75 -8.45 4.03
C SER A 155 -12.18 -9.24 2.85
N ASP A 156 -13.00 -10.06 2.19
CA ASP A 156 -12.60 -10.84 1.01
C ASP A 156 -12.13 -9.92 -0.14
N PHE A 157 -12.76 -8.75 -0.31
CA PHE A 157 -12.40 -7.77 -1.33
C PHE A 157 -11.08 -7.07 -1.03
N ILE A 158 -10.87 -6.59 0.21
CA ILE A 158 -9.61 -5.94 0.62
C ILE A 158 -8.43 -6.91 0.48
N ASP A 159 -8.61 -8.17 0.92
CA ASP A 159 -7.58 -9.21 0.77
C ASP A 159 -7.22 -9.48 -0.69
N GLU A 160 -8.19 -9.44 -1.59
CA GLU A 160 -7.97 -9.62 -3.03
C GLU A 160 -7.21 -8.44 -3.62
N LEU A 161 -7.55 -7.20 -3.24
CA LEU A 161 -6.84 -6.00 -3.71
C LEU A 161 -5.36 -6.03 -3.31
N ASP A 162 -5.04 -6.46 -2.09
CA ASP A 162 -3.65 -6.59 -1.62
C ASP A 162 -2.89 -7.70 -2.36
N ARG A 163 -3.46 -8.92 -2.39
CA ARG A 163 -2.79 -10.10 -2.99
C ARG A 163 -2.56 -9.98 -4.49
N SER A 164 -3.52 -9.37 -5.19
CA SER A 164 -3.45 -9.18 -6.64
C SER A 164 -2.85 -7.82 -7.03
N HIS A 165 -2.38 -7.03 -6.06
CA HIS A 165 -1.82 -5.69 -6.29
C HIS A 165 -2.75 -4.78 -7.11
N LEU A 166 -4.04 -4.81 -6.80
CA LEU A 166 -5.09 -4.03 -7.46
C LEU A 166 -5.49 -2.78 -6.68
N ASP A 167 -4.91 -2.52 -5.50
CA ASP A 167 -5.13 -1.26 -4.78
C ASP A 167 -4.47 -0.09 -5.53
N THR A 168 -5.30 0.79 -6.08
CA THR A 168 -4.87 1.98 -6.83
C THR A 168 -4.83 3.24 -5.97
N GLY A 169 -5.18 3.15 -4.68
CA GLY A 169 -5.29 4.29 -3.76
C GLY A 169 -6.59 5.08 -3.88
N TYR A 170 -7.40 4.82 -4.91
CA TYR A 170 -8.75 5.37 -5.04
C TYR A 170 -9.65 4.87 -3.91
N PRO A 171 -10.73 5.59 -3.56
CA PRO A 171 -11.68 5.14 -2.55
C PRO A 171 -12.30 3.79 -2.94
N ILE A 172 -12.53 2.93 -1.96
CA ILE A 172 -13.44 1.80 -2.14
C ILE A 172 -14.86 2.36 -2.08
N GLY A 173 -15.53 2.37 -3.23
CA GLY A 173 -16.90 2.86 -3.37
C GLY A 173 -17.95 1.76 -3.35
N GLY A 174 -19.21 2.16 -3.22
CA GLY A 174 -20.38 1.29 -3.35
C GLY A 174 -21.15 1.59 -4.64
N ILE A 175 -21.65 0.54 -5.29
CA ILE A 175 -22.59 0.65 -6.41
C ILE A 175 -23.96 0.17 -5.94
N THR A 176 -24.99 0.99 -6.12
CA THR A 176 -26.39 0.64 -5.87
C THR A 176 -27.18 0.71 -7.17
N LYS A 177 -28.07 -0.25 -7.41
CA LYS A 177 -28.92 -0.27 -8.62
C LYS A 177 -30.17 0.57 -8.45
N ARG A 178 -30.70 1.05 -9.57
CA ARG A 178 -31.94 1.82 -9.68
C ARG A 178 -33.07 1.28 -8.80
N GLU A 179 -33.35 -0.01 -8.86
CA GLU A 179 -34.50 -0.62 -8.18
C GLU A 179 -34.40 -0.45 -6.65
N GLN A 180 -33.19 -0.61 -6.11
CA GLN A 180 -32.91 -0.48 -4.67
C GLN A 180 -33.03 0.98 -4.23
N VAL A 181 -32.48 1.90 -5.04
CA VAL A 181 -32.56 3.35 -4.81
C VAL A 181 -34.01 3.84 -4.83
N LEU A 182 -34.83 3.36 -5.76
CA LEU A 182 -36.26 3.68 -5.83
C LEU A 182 -37.05 3.10 -4.65
N ALA A 183 -36.60 1.99 -4.07
CA ALA A 183 -37.18 1.42 -2.86
C ALA A 183 -36.75 2.18 -1.57
N GLY A 184 -35.80 3.12 -1.67
CA GLY A 184 -35.25 3.86 -0.54
C GLY A 184 -34.18 3.10 0.26
N ASN A 185 -33.63 2.03 -0.31
CA ASN A 185 -32.61 1.18 0.31
C ASN A 185 -31.22 1.66 -0.11
N TYR A 186 -30.77 2.79 0.44
CA TYR A 186 -29.54 3.47 0.00
C TYR A 186 -28.25 2.77 0.46
N ASP A 187 -28.30 2.03 1.56
CA ASP A 187 -27.18 1.31 2.18
C ASP A 187 -27.04 -0.16 1.71
N ASN A 188 -27.99 -0.64 0.91
CA ASN A 188 -27.96 -1.98 0.31
C ASN A 188 -27.12 -1.96 -0.97
N TYR A 189 -25.79 -1.93 -0.86
CA TYR A 189 -24.94 -1.93 -2.05
C TYR A 189 -25.06 -3.25 -2.83
N SER A 190 -25.04 -3.17 -4.16
CA SER A 190 -24.94 -4.33 -5.05
C SER A 190 -23.51 -4.84 -5.18
N TYR A 191 -22.53 -3.93 -5.21
CA TYR A 191 -21.10 -4.23 -5.34
C TYR A 191 -20.27 -3.18 -4.61
N LEU A 192 -19.12 -3.58 -4.07
CA LEU A 192 -18.02 -2.66 -3.81
C LEU A 192 -17.19 -2.52 -5.09
N TYR A 193 -16.53 -1.38 -5.26
CA TYR A 193 -15.62 -1.16 -6.37
C TYR A 193 -14.39 -0.36 -5.99
N ILE A 194 -13.36 -0.46 -6.82
CA ILE A 194 -12.25 0.47 -6.86
C ILE A 194 -11.91 0.77 -8.32
N GLU A 195 -11.57 2.02 -8.63
CA GLU A 195 -11.21 2.43 -9.98
C GLU A 195 -9.85 1.83 -10.40
N GLN A 196 -9.73 1.45 -11.67
CA GLN A 196 -8.56 0.85 -12.29
C GLN A 196 -8.14 1.66 -13.53
N PRO A 197 -7.46 2.81 -13.36
CA PRO A 197 -7.02 3.64 -14.48
C PRO A 197 -6.03 2.92 -15.41
N HIS A 198 -5.28 1.96 -14.86
CA HIS A 198 -4.31 1.13 -15.56
C HIS A 198 -4.61 -0.35 -15.31
N PRO A 199 -5.64 -0.92 -15.95
CA PRO A 199 -6.09 -2.29 -15.69
C PRO A 199 -5.02 -3.32 -16.06
N GLN A 200 -4.84 -4.32 -15.19
CA GLN A 200 -3.92 -5.44 -15.38
C GLN A 200 -4.59 -6.56 -16.17
N GLU A 201 -3.84 -7.28 -17.01
CA GLU A 201 -4.38 -8.44 -17.73
C GLU A 201 -4.79 -9.57 -16.76
N GLY A 202 -5.85 -10.30 -17.09
CA GLY A 202 -6.26 -11.50 -16.34
C GLY A 202 -7.33 -11.28 -15.26
N HIS A 203 -7.80 -10.05 -15.06
CA HIS A 203 -8.86 -9.73 -14.11
C HIS A 203 -10.19 -9.35 -14.81
N PRO A 204 -11.34 -9.73 -14.26
CA PRO A 204 -12.63 -9.26 -14.75
C PRO A 204 -12.86 -7.80 -14.32
N TYR A 205 -13.03 -6.91 -15.30
CA TYR A 205 -13.37 -5.52 -15.04
C TYR A 205 -14.79 -5.20 -15.47
N PHE A 206 -15.42 -4.31 -14.72
CA PHE A 206 -16.67 -3.68 -15.09
C PHE A 206 -16.40 -2.32 -15.74
N LYS A 207 -17.10 -2.03 -16.83
CA LYS A 207 -17.07 -0.73 -17.49
C LYS A 207 -18.22 0.12 -16.96
N ALA A 208 -17.89 1.13 -16.18
CA ALA A 208 -18.86 2.10 -15.71
C ALA A 208 -19.42 2.91 -16.89
N ILE A 209 -20.70 3.22 -16.83
CA ILE A 209 -21.40 3.91 -17.93
C ILE A 209 -20.83 5.33 -18.07
N GLU A 210 -20.36 5.67 -19.26
CA GLU A 210 -20.14 7.06 -19.65
C GLU A 210 -21.48 7.81 -19.68
N GLY A 211 -21.54 8.98 -19.07
CA GLY A 211 -22.75 9.79 -19.14
C GLY A 211 -22.83 10.94 -18.17
N LYS A 212 -24.05 11.48 -18.03
CA LYS A 212 -24.34 12.57 -17.09
C LYS A 212 -24.73 11.99 -15.74
N PHE A 213 -24.18 12.60 -14.70
CA PHE A 213 -24.50 12.29 -13.31
C PHE A 213 -24.89 13.57 -12.60
N ILE A 214 -25.86 13.48 -11.70
CA ILE A 214 -26.06 14.50 -10.68
C ILE A 214 -25.20 14.12 -9.47
N VAL A 215 -24.38 15.06 -9.01
CA VAL A 215 -23.40 14.86 -7.94
C VAL A 215 -23.82 15.71 -6.75
N GLY A 216 -23.76 15.12 -5.56
CA GLY A 216 -23.92 15.84 -4.31
C GLY A 216 -23.16 15.17 -3.18
N TYR A 217 -23.09 15.86 -2.05
CA TYR A 217 -22.28 15.44 -0.93
C TYR A 217 -23.16 15.24 0.31
N HIS A 218 -22.88 14.17 1.05
CA HIS A 218 -23.49 13.89 2.34
C HIS A 218 -22.45 14.09 3.43
N ILE A 219 -22.72 15.00 4.37
CA ILE A 219 -21.89 15.18 5.56
C ILE A 219 -22.56 14.45 6.72
N GLY A 220 -21.86 13.48 7.30
CA GLY A 220 -22.31 12.73 8.46
C GLY A 220 -22.44 11.22 8.21
N THR A 221 -23.21 10.57 9.08
CA THR A 221 -23.30 9.10 9.15
C THR A 221 -24.19 8.51 8.05
N SER A 222 -24.00 7.22 7.73
CA SER A 222 -24.83 6.52 6.75
C SER A 222 -26.34 6.58 7.06
N THR A 223 -26.72 6.67 8.33
CA THR A 223 -28.12 6.76 8.76
C THR A 223 -28.88 7.99 8.23
N THR A 224 -28.16 9.06 7.86
CA THR A 224 -28.72 10.32 7.35
C THR A 224 -28.60 10.47 5.83
N LEU A 225 -28.05 9.47 5.11
CA LEU A 225 -27.86 9.53 3.64
C LEU A 225 -29.15 9.89 2.90
N GLY A 226 -30.29 9.40 3.38
CA GLY A 226 -31.60 9.66 2.79
C GLY A 226 -31.98 11.14 2.69
N GLU A 227 -31.38 12.03 3.50
CA GLU A 227 -31.58 13.48 3.39
C GLU A 227 -30.91 14.05 2.13
N THR A 228 -29.70 13.62 1.82
CA THR A 228 -28.98 14.01 0.59
C THR A 228 -29.67 13.45 -0.65
N TYR A 229 -30.12 12.19 -0.62
CA TYR A 229 -30.92 11.61 -1.71
C TYR A 229 -32.21 12.40 -1.98
N LYS A 230 -32.93 12.84 -0.94
CA LYS A 230 -34.12 13.70 -1.10
C LYS A 230 -33.79 15.00 -1.84
N ARG A 231 -32.67 15.65 -1.48
CA ARG A 231 -32.18 16.86 -2.15
C ARG A 231 -31.84 16.60 -3.62
N LEU A 232 -31.07 15.54 -3.90
CA LEU A 232 -30.69 15.15 -5.27
C LEU A 232 -31.93 14.89 -6.14
N PHE A 233 -32.90 14.10 -5.65
CA PHE A 233 -34.13 13.81 -6.39
C PHE A 233 -35.02 15.03 -6.58
N GLN A 234 -35.01 15.99 -5.64
CA GLN A 234 -35.69 17.25 -5.84
C GLN A 234 -35.11 18.02 -7.03
N VAL A 235 -33.78 18.19 -7.07
CA VAL A 235 -33.10 18.89 -8.18
C VAL A 235 -33.29 18.16 -9.51
N MET A 236 -33.26 16.83 -9.50
CA MET A 236 -33.56 16.03 -10.70
C MET A 236 -34.96 16.31 -11.23
N ARG A 237 -35.99 16.28 -10.37
CA ARG A 237 -37.37 16.58 -10.76
C ARG A 237 -37.53 18.01 -11.30
N GLU A 238 -36.92 18.99 -10.64
CA GLU A 238 -36.96 20.40 -11.07
C GLU A 238 -36.32 20.62 -12.44
N LYS A 239 -35.31 19.81 -12.79
CA LYS A 239 -34.59 19.87 -14.07
C LYS A 239 -35.11 18.89 -15.13
N GLY A 240 -36.13 18.09 -14.83
CA GLY A 240 -36.70 17.11 -15.76
C GLY A 240 -35.82 15.89 -16.02
N TYR A 241 -35.00 15.48 -15.04
CA TYR A 241 -34.19 14.27 -15.12
C TYR A 241 -34.85 13.09 -14.41
N GLU A 242 -34.67 11.92 -14.99
CA GLU A 242 -34.97 10.64 -14.36
C GLU A 242 -33.69 9.97 -13.85
N LEU A 243 -33.84 9.09 -12.86
CA LEU A 243 -32.75 8.24 -12.39
C LEU A 243 -32.20 7.39 -13.57
N GLY A 244 -30.93 7.04 -13.52
CA GLY A 244 -30.30 6.12 -14.45
C GLY A 244 -30.39 4.67 -13.96
N GLN A 245 -29.39 3.87 -14.30
CA GLN A 245 -29.25 2.47 -13.87
C GLN A 245 -28.48 2.36 -12.55
N TYR A 246 -27.45 3.19 -12.37
CA TYR A 246 -26.51 3.07 -11.25
C TYR A 246 -26.39 4.35 -10.42
N VAL A 247 -26.15 4.15 -9.12
CA VAL A 247 -25.66 5.17 -8.20
C VAL A 247 -24.34 4.70 -7.63
N TYR A 248 -23.37 5.61 -7.57
CA TYR A 248 -22.05 5.36 -7.03
C TYR A 248 -21.85 6.23 -5.78
N GLU A 249 -21.34 5.63 -4.72
CA GLU A 249 -21.01 6.33 -3.48
C GLU A 249 -19.54 6.13 -3.13
N GLU A 250 -18.86 7.21 -2.77
CA GLU A 250 -17.45 7.19 -2.37
C GLU A 250 -17.21 8.11 -1.17
N TYR A 251 -16.38 7.68 -0.22
CA TYR A 251 -15.90 8.61 0.80
C TYR A 251 -14.86 9.56 0.21
N ILE A 252 -15.13 10.86 0.33
CA ILE A 252 -14.13 11.91 0.11
C ILE A 252 -13.38 12.17 1.41
N TYR A 253 -14.11 12.26 2.53
CA TYR A 253 -13.53 12.32 3.87
C TYR A 253 -13.96 11.08 4.65
N ASP A 254 -12.97 10.28 5.02
CA ASP A 254 -13.09 9.06 5.82
C ASP A 254 -12.26 9.17 7.11
N ALA A 255 -12.03 8.02 7.75
CA ALA A 255 -11.23 7.90 8.97
C ALA A 255 -9.77 8.34 8.83
N VAL A 256 -9.22 8.41 7.62
CA VAL A 256 -7.86 8.90 7.38
C VAL A 256 -7.80 10.42 7.50
N ILE A 257 -8.87 11.12 7.11
CA ILE A 257 -8.92 12.58 7.05
C ILE A 257 -9.63 13.19 8.26
N LYS A 258 -10.63 12.50 8.83
CA LYS A 258 -11.48 13.00 9.92
C LYS A 258 -11.46 12.05 11.11
N ASN A 259 -11.57 12.63 12.31
CA ASN A 259 -11.53 11.86 13.57
C ASN A 259 -12.90 11.33 13.99
N ARG A 260 -13.99 11.83 13.40
CA ARG A 260 -15.36 11.55 13.82
C ARG A 260 -16.22 11.26 12.59
N GLU A 261 -17.06 10.23 12.66
CA GLU A 261 -17.92 9.83 11.54
C GLU A 261 -18.94 10.91 11.16
N GLU A 262 -19.35 11.76 12.11
CA GLU A 262 -20.24 12.89 11.84
C GLU A 262 -19.60 13.96 10.94
N GLU A 263 -18.27 13.92 10.77
CA GLU A 263 -17.52 14.82 9.90
C GLU A 263 -17.14 14.17 8.56
N TYR A 264 -17.49 12.90 8.34
CA TYR A 264 -17.22 12.21 7.09
C TYR A 264 -18.05 12.80 5.97
N VAL A 265 -17.53 12.71 4.75
CA VAL A 265 -18.16 13.24 3.56
C VAL A 265 -18.24 12.16 2.51
N THR A 266 -19.46 11.79 2.12
CA THR A 266 -19.73 10.83 1.04
C THR A 266 -20.15 11.59 -0.22
N LYS A 267 -19.43 11.38 -1.32
CA LYS A 267 -19.85 11.81 -2.66
C LYS A 267 -20.87 10.81 -3.20
N ILE A 268 -22.01 11.31 -3.62
CA ILE A 268 -23.07 10.51 -4.24
C ILE A 268 -23.18 10.95 -5.69
N MET A 269 -22.98 10.01 -6.61
CA MET A 269 -23.03 10.22 -8.05
C MET A 269 -24.18 9.40 -8.61
N VAL A 270 -25.28 10.07 -8.95
CA VAL A 270 -26.50 9.45 -9.44
C VAL A 270 -26.54 9.59 -10.95
N GLU A 271 -26.51 8.48 -11.68
CA GLU A 271 -26.68 8.49 -13.14
C GLU A 271 -28.03 9.15 -13.46
N ILE A 272 -28.08 10.03 -14.47
CA ILE A 272 -29.30 10.70 -14.90
C ILE A 272 -29.59 10.50 -16.38
N LYS A 273 -30.87 10.41 -16.72
CA LYS A 273 -31.38 10.34 -18.10
C LYS A 273 -32.35 11.50 -18.33
N GLU A 274 -32.42 12.03 -19.55
CA GLU A 274 -33.45 13.02 -19.88
C GLU A 274 -34.82 12.38 -19.71
N GLY A 275 -35.71 13.03 -18.94
CA GLY A 275 -37.07 12.56 -18.75
C GLY A 275 -37.86 12.62 -20.05
N CYS A 276 -38.75 11.64 -20.24
CA CYS A 276 -39.64 11.59 -21.40
C CYS A 276 -40.82 12.58 -21.28
#